data_AF-A0A9C7QRE6-F1
#
_entry.id   AF-A0A9C7QRE6-F1
#
_cell.length_a   1.000
_cell.length_b   1.000
_cell.length_c   1.000
_cell.angle_alpha   90.00
_cell.angle_beta   90.00
_cell.angle_gamma   90.00
#
_symmetry.space_group_name_H-M   'P 1'
#
loop_
_entity.id
_entity.type
_entity.pdbx_description
1 polymer ?
#
loop_
_entity_poly.entity_id
_entity_poly.type
_entity_poly.pdbx_seq_one_letter_code
_entity_poly.pdbx_strand_id
1 'polypeptide(L)'
;SNGGGPACLRLRVVLTAEECQAVNPAVMMNDVLFTLLNDWVDRYYRDRLTAADLADPQLLREGREALDTLTQLLQLGFVYPFQQSGGGHG
;
A
#
# COMPACT_ATOMS: atom_id res chain seq x y z
N SER A 1 -11.36 -17.06 4.41
CA SER A 1 -11.25 -15.93 5.33
C SER A 1 -10.21 -16.21 6.39
N ASN A 2 -9.19 -15.37 6.53
CA ASN A 2 -8.01 -15.61 7.39
C ASN A 2 -8.22 -15.23 8.87
N GLY A 3 -9.45 -15.35 9.38
CA GLY A 3 -9.75 -15.16 10.81
C GLY A 3 -9.62 -13.72 11.37
N GLY A 4 -9.45 -12.70 10.53
CA GLY A 4 -9.33 -11.30 10.97
C GLY A 4 -10.69 -10.62 11.16
N GLY A 5 -11.03 -10.27 12.40
CA GLY A 5 -12.19 -9.42 12.70
C GLY A 5 -11.88 -7.92 12.52
N PRO A 6 -12.87 -7.02 12.69
CA PRO A 6 -12.69 -5.57 12.49
C PRO A 6 -11.59 -4.93 13.35
N ALA A 7 -11.32 -5.48 14.53
CA ALA A 7 -10.25 -5.00 15.40
C ALA A 7 -8.84 -5.38 14.90
N CYS A 8 -8.71 -6.48 14.15
CA CYS A 8 -7.43 -6.96 13.63
C CYS A 8 -6.89 -6.09 12.49
N LEU A 9 -7.73 -5.29 11.85
CA LEU A 9 -7.39 -4.46 10.69
C LEU A 9 -7.03 -3.03 11.05
N ARG A 10 -7.01 -2.67 12.34
CA ARG A 10 -6.78 -1.28 12.77
C ARG A 10 -5.79 -1.17 13.93
N LEU A 11 -4.94 -0.15 13.85
CA LEU A 11 -4.12 0.31 14.96
C LEU A 11 -4.75 1.57 15.56
N ARG A 12 -5.05 1.56 16.86
CA ARG A 12 -5.48 2.78 17.56
C ARG A 12 -4.25 3.54 18.02
N VAL A 13 -4.10 4.77 17.55
CA VAL A 13 -3.08 5.71 17.98
C VAL A 13 -3.80 6.95 18.49
N VAL A 14 -3.58 7.30 19.76
CA VAL A 14 -4.12 8.53 20.35
C VAL A 14 -3.13 9.65 20.02
N LEU A 15 -3.62 10.74 19.43
CA LEU A 15 -2.81 11.87 19.01
C LEU A 15 -3.44 13.17 19.53
N THR A 16 -2.60 14.10 19.93
CA THR A 16 -2.96 15.51 20.12
C THR A 16 -3.17 16.19 18.76
N ALA A 17 -3.71 17.42 18.76
CA ALA A 17 -3.89 18.19 17.53
C ALA A 17 -2.56 18.48 16.82
N GLU A 18 -1.49 18.77 17.57
CA GLU A 18 -0.16 19.03 17.03
C GLU A 18 0.47 17.76 16.43
N GLU A 19 0.37 16.63 17.12
CA GLU A 19 0.87 15.35 16.61
C GLU A 19 0.08 14.91 15.36
N CYS A 20 -1.22 15.17 15.31
CA CYS A 20 -2.05 14.89 14.14
C CYS A 20 -1.58 15.69 12.91
N GLN A 21 -1.15 16.94 13.09
CA GLN A 21 -0.59 17.76 12.00
C GLN A 21 0.79 17.28 11.53
N ALA A 22 1.53 16.57 12.39
CA ALA A 22 2.82 15.97 12.04
C ALA A 22 2.69 14.62 11.31
N VAL A 23 1.48 14.02 11.28
CA VAL A 23 1.22 12.80 10.49
C VAL A 23 1.31 13.14 9.00
N ASN A 24 1.82 12.20 8.20
CA ASN A 24 1.78 12.32 6.74
C ASN A 24 0.32 12.52 6.28
N PRO A 25 -0.04 13.69 5.72
CA PRO A 25 -1.44 13.95 5.34
C PRO A 25 -1.92 13.02 4.22
N ALA A 26 -1.01 12.46 3.42
CA ALA A 26 -1.37 11.56 2.32
C ALA A 26 -1.90 10.19 2.79
N VAL A 27 -1.75 9.84 4.07
CA VAL A 27 -2.35 8.61 4.65
C VAL A 27 -3.66 8.87 5.40
N MET A 28 -4.07 10.13 5.53
CA MET A 28 -5.29 10.49 6.25
C MET A 28 -6.51 10.28 5.34
N MET A 29 -7.42 9.42 5.77
CA MET A 29 -8.60 9.04 4.98
C MET A 29 -9.51 10.23 4.69
N ASN A 30 -9.89 10.38 3.42
CA ASN A 30 -10.85 11.33 2.90
C ASN A 30 -11.45 10.77 1.59
N ASP A 31 -12.46 11.44 1.01
CA ASP A 31 -13.15 10.94 -0.19
C ASP A 31 -12.23 10.80 -1.41
N VAL A 32 -11.23 11.68 -1.53
CA VAL A 32 -10.24 11.63 -2.62
C VAL A 32 -9.35 10.40 -2.47
N LEU A 33 -8.78 10.21 -1.28
CA LEU A 33 -7.93 9.05 -0.98
C LEU A 33 -8.71 7.74 -1.10
N PHE A 34 -9.97 7.72 -0.64
CA PHE A 34 -10.85 6.58 -0.80
C PHE A 34 -11.04 6.21 -2.28
N THR A 35 -11.36 7.18 -3.12
CA THR A 35 -11.56 6.94 -4.57
C THR A 35 -10.27 6.44 -5.22
N LEU A 36 -9.14 7.12 -4.96
CA LEU A 36 -7.84 6.74 -5.52
C LEU A 36 -7.40 5.33 -5.12
N LEU A 37 -7.66 4.93 -3.87
CA LEU A 37 -7.35 3.58 -3.40
C LEU A 37 -8.24 2.52 -4.04
N ASN A 38 -9.54 2.80 -4.25
CA ASN A 38 -10.41 1.87 -4.97
C ASN A 38 -9.98 1.70 -6.42
N ASP A 39 -9.68 2.79 -7.13
CA ASP A 39 -9.18 2.73 -8.51
C ASP A 39 -7.85 1.97 -8.59
N TRP A 40 -6.97 2.14 -7.59
CA TRP A 40 -5.73 1.38 -7.49
C TRP A 40 -5.98 -0.11 -7.25
N VAL A 41 -6.94 -0.46 -6.38
CA VAL A 41 -7.33 -1.87 -6.17
C VAL A 41 -7.86 -2.47 -7.47
N ASP A 42 -8.82 -1.81 -8.14
CA ASP A 42 -9.44 -2.29 -9.38
C ASP A 42 -8.41 -2.50 -10.50
N ARG A 43 -7.33 -1.70 -10.51
CA ARG A 43 -6.26 -1.80 -11.50
C ARG A 43 -5.31 -2.98 -11.27
N TYR A 44 -5.00 -3.32 -10.01
CA TYR A 44 -3.89 -4.22 -9.69
C TYR A 44 -4.31 -5.54 -9.02
N TYR A 45 -5.49 -5.61 -8.41
CA TYR A 45 -5.96 -6.81 -7.73
C TYR A 45 -6.66 -7.76 -8.70
N ARG A 46 -6.29 -9.04 -8.64
CA ARG A 46 -6.97 -10.10 -9.38
C ARG A 46 -8.24 -10.52 -8.63
N ASP A 47 -9.33 -10.76 -9.35
CA ASP A 47 -10.59 -11.28 -8.78
C ASP A 47 -10.43 -12.67 -8.13
N ARG A 48 -9.42 -13.43 -8.56
CA ARG A 48 -9.11 -14.76 -8.04
C ARG A 48 -7.61 -14.98 -7.95
N LEU A 49 -7.17 -15.56 -6.83
CA LEU A 49 -5.79 -15.96 -6.59
C LEU A 49 -5.76 -17.35 -5.96
N THR A 50 -4.92 -18.24 -6.50
CA THR A 50 -4.65 -19.58 -5.97
C THR A 50 -3.17 -19.72 -5.62
N ALA A 51 -2.81 -20.75 -4.85
CA ALA A 51 -1.42 -20.99 -4.48
C ALA A 51 -0.51 -21.25 -5.69
N ALA A 52 -1.04 -21.82 -6.78
CA ALA A 52 -0.27 -22.06 -8.00
C ALA A 52 0.11 -20.75 -8.72
N ASP A 53 -0.76 -19.74 -8.64
CA ASP A 53 -0.53 -18.43 -9.25
C ASP A 53 0.63 -17.67 -8.57
N LEU A 54 1.03 -18.06 -7.35
CA LEU A 54 2.17 -17.46 -6.66
C LEU A 54 3.51 -17.74 -7.36
N ALA A 55 3.57 -18.79 -8.18
CA ALA A 55 4.74 -19.11 -8.99
C ALA A 55 4.81 -18.29 -10.29
N ASP A 56 3.76 -17.54 -10.63
CA ASP A 56 3.70 -16.70 -11.83
C ASP A 56 4.62 -15.47 -11.69
N PRO A 57 5.66 -15.33 -12.53
CA PRO A 57 6.52 -14.15 -12.51
C PRO A 57 5.76 -12.85 -12.83
N GLN A 58 4.63 -12.93 -13.54
CA GLN A 58 3.79 -11.78 -13.84
C GLN A 58 3.16 -11.20 -12.58
N LEU A 59 2.69 -12.06 -11.65
CA LEU A 59 2.14 -11.63 -10.35
C LEU A 59 3.17 -10.81 -9.56
N LEU A 60 4.45 -11.22 -9.59
CA LEU A 60 5.52 -10.47 -8.92
C LEU A 60 5.75 -9.09 -9.55
N ARG A 61 5.67 -8.98 -10.88
CA ARG A 61 5.82 -7.70 -11.60
C ARG A 61 4.66 -6.76 -11.31
N GLU A 62 3.43 -7.27 -11.39
CA GLU A 62 2.21 -6.54 -11.05
C GLU A 62 2.28 -6.04 -9.60
N GLY A 63 2.68 -6.90 -8.65
CA GLY A 63 2.83 -6.52 -7.25
C GLY A 63 3.87 -5.42 -7.02
N ARG A 64 5.01 -5.45 -7.72
CA ARG A 64 6.03 -4.40 -7.61
C ARG A 64 5.54 -3.07 -8.17
N GLU A 65 4.88 -3.08 -9.33
CA GLU A 65 4.30 -1.87 -9.93
C GLU A 65 3.18 -1.29 -9.06
N ALA A 66 2.31 -2.16 -8.52
CA ALA A 66 1.24 -1.77 -7.62
C ALA A 66 1.80 -1.07 -6.36
N LEU A 67 2.80 -1.69 -5.71
CA LEU A 67 3.45 -1.11 -4.53
C LEU A 67 4.17 0.20 -4.84
N ASP A 68 4.85 0.30 -5.99
CA ASP A 68 5.51 1.54 -6.38
C ASP A 68 4.50 2.68 -6.55
N THR A 69 3.42 2.42 -7.29
CA THR A 69 2.32 3.37 -7.47
C THR A 69 1.68 3.76 -6.13
N LEU A 70 1.49 2.80 -5.22
CA LEU A 70 0.92 3.06 -3.90
C LEU A 70 1.83 3.95 -3.04
N THR A 71 3.15 3.73 -3.07
CA THR A 71 4.09 4.59 -2.33
C THR A 71 4.12 6.02 -2.85
N GLN A 72 3.93 6.22 -4.16
CA GLN A 72 3.81 7.54 -4.76
C GLN A 72 2.50 8.22 -4.35
N LEU A 73 1.37 7.49 -4.39
CA LEU A 73 0.05 7.95 -3.96
C LEU A 73 0.07 8.40 -2.49
N LEU A 74 0.68 7.58 -1.61
CA LEU A 74 0.77 7.83 -0.17
C LEU A 74 1.98 8.69 0.22
N GLN A 75 2.77 9.18 -0.74
CA GLN A 75 3.96 10.01 -0.52
C GLN A 75 4.96 9.43 0.50
N LEU A 76 5.16 8.11 0.46
CA LEU A 76 6.02 7.40 1.41
C LEU A 76 7.49 7.41 1.00
N GLY A 77 7.79 7.72 -0.27
CA GLY A 77 9.11 7.52 -0.85
C GLY A 77 9.45 6.04 -0.99
N PHE A 78 10.74 5.73 -1.10
CA PHE A 78 11.24 4.37 -1.33
C PHE A 78 11.32 3.54 -0.04
N VAL A 79 10.16 3.14 0.47
CA VAL A 79 10.04 2.35 1.72
C VAL A 79 10.24 0.85 1.48
N TYR A 80 10.03 0.35 0.26
CA TYR A 80 10.18 -1.08 -0.03
C TYR A 80 11.61 -1.41 -0.51
N PRO A 81 12.19 -2.55 -0.11
CA PRO A 81 13.57 -2.93 -0.49
C PRO A 81 13.84 -2.97 -2.01
N PHE A 82 12.84 -3.35 -2.80
CA PHE A 82 12.98 -3.40 -4.26
C PHE A 82 13.13 -2.00 -4.90
N GLN A 83 12.67 -0.95 -4.22
CA GLN A 83 12.78 0.44 -4.68
C GLN A 83 14.15 1.05 -4.33
N GLN A 84 14.77 0.56 -3.25
CA GLN A 84 16.06 1.07 -2.76
C GLN A 84 17.26 0.52 -3.54
N SER A 85 17.08 -0.63 -4.20
CA SER A 85 18.14 -1.34 -4.92
C SER A 85 18.58 -0.65 -6.23
N GLY A 86 18.00 0.53 -6.56
CA GLY A 86 18.45 1.40 -7.66
C GLY A 86 19.47 2.47 -7.25
N GLY A 87 19.81 2.61 -5.97
CA GLY A 87 20.67 3.70 -5.45
C GLY A 87 22.11 3.32 -5.10
N GLY A 88 22.57 2.12 -5.46
CA GLY A 88 23.86 1.58 -5.00
C GLY A 88 24.83 1.25 -6.13
N HIS A 89 25.18 2.21 -6.98
CA HIS A 89 26.44 2.26 -7.74
C HIS A 89 26.87 3.73 -7.85
N GLY A 90 27.74 4.14 -6.93
CA GLY A 90 28.50 5.38 -6.92
C GLY A 90 29.76 5.15 -6.09
#